data_AF-A0A7X1WEF7-F1
#
_entry.id   AF-A0A7X1WEF7-F1
#
_cell.length_a   1.000
_cell.length_b   1.000
_cell.length_c   1.000
_cell.angle_alpha   90.00
_cell.angle_beta   90.00
_cell.angle_gamma   90.00
#
_symmetry.space_group_name_H-M   'P 1'
#
loop_
_entity.id
_entity.type
_entity.pdbx_description
1 polymer ?
#
loop_
_entity_poly.entity_id
_entity_poly.type
_entity_poly.pdbx_seq_one_letter_code
_entity_poly.pdbx_strand_id
1 'polypeptide(L)'
;VTAVRLANRSTRRLALDPRELQGDFMTAAFQHSTLGPAGTPEDTSVVYLVTRGHGLAKSLLPTLSPINAALNLPSPSTPAPKDGARHER
;
A
#
# COMPACT_ATOMS: atom_id res chain seq x y z
N VAL A 1 -11.35 -14.36 -14.45
CA VAL A 1 -10.36 -13.41 -15.02
C VAL A 1 -10.76 -12.01 -14.60
N THR A 2 -9.78 -11.15 -14.32
CA THR A 2 -10.01 -9.76 -13.92
C THR A 2 -9.14 -8.83 -14.76
N ALA A 3 -9.73 -7.74 -15.26
CA ALA A 3 -8.99 -6.68 -15.95
C ALA A 3 -8.69 -5.55 -14.95
N VAL A 4 -7.42 -5.14 -14.89
CA VAL A 4 -6.95 -4.08 -13.99
C VAL A 4 -6.31 -2.98 -14.81
N ARG A 5 -6.76 -1.73 -14.60
CA ARG A 5 -6.13 -0.56 -15.20
C ARG A 5 -4.80 -0.27 -14.51
N LEU A 6 -3.75 -0.17 -15.30
CA LEU A 6 -2.43 0.28 -14.90
C LEU A 6 -2.24 1.73 -15.33
N ALA A 7 -1.67 2.54 -14.46
CA ALA A 7 -1.28 3.91 -14.77
C ALA A 7 0.13 4.17 -14.23
N ASN A 8 1.05 4.57 -15.10
CA ASN A 8 2.40 4.93 -14.71
C ASN A 8 2.41 6.33 -14.11
N ARG A 9 2.85 6.43 -12.84
CA ARG A 9 2.97 7.71 -12.13
C ARG A 9 4.38 8.31 -12.17
N SER A 10 5.32 7.64 -12.83
CA SER A 10 6.72 8.08 -12.94
C SER A 10 6.99 8.79 -14.26
N THR A 11 8.04 9.59 -14.31
CA THR A 11 8.49 10.29 -15.54
C THR A 11 9.27 9.40 -16.51
N ARG A 12 9.47 8.12 -16.18
CA ARG A 12 10.21 7.15 -17.00
C ARG A 12 9.26 6.19 -17.70
N ARG A 13 9.67 5.68 -18.86
CA ARG A 13 9.03 4.52 -19.49
C ARG A 13 9.27 3.28 -18.64
N LEU A 14 8.27 2.42 -18.51
CA LEU A 14 8.36 1.14 -17.82
C LEU A 14 8.16 -0.01 -18.80
N ALA A 15 9.02 -1.02 -18.75
CA ALA A 15 8.76 -2.32 -19.37
C ALA A 15 7.87 -3.14 -18.45
N LEU A 16 6.93 -3.89 -19.03
CA LEU A 16 5.98 -4.71 -18.31
C LEU A 16 6.29 -6.19 -18.57
N ASP A 17 6.69 -6.91 -17.52
CA ASP A 17 6.91 -8.36 -17.56
C ASP A 17 5.95 -9.04 -16.56
N PRO A 18 5.15 -10.02 -17.00
CA PRO A 18 4.21 -10.72 -16.13
C PRO A 18 4.87 -11.39 -14.91
N ARG A 19 6.16 -11.75 -15.03
CA ARG A 19 6.94 -12.39 -13.96
C ARG A 19 7.30 -11.45 -12.82
N GLU A 20 7.25 -10.14 -13.06
CA GLU A 20 7.53 -9.12 -12.04
C GLU A 20 6.26 -8.75 -11.23
N LEU A 21 5.09 -9.30 -11.58
CA LEU A 21 3.85 -9.06 -10.84
C LEU A 21 3.84 -9.83 -9.51
N GLN A 22 3.55 -9.11 -8.43
CA GLN A 22 3.42 -9.68 -7.10
C GLN A 22 1.97 -10.06 -6.79
N GLY A 23 1.76 -11.30 -6.36
CA GLY A 23 0.45 -11.85 -5.99
C GLY A 23 0.33 -13.33 -6.34
N ASP A 24 -0.75 -13.98 -5.90
CA ASP A 24 -1.13 -15.34 -6.32
C ASP A 24 -1.91 -15.30 -7.64
N PHE A 25 -1.17 -15.14 -8.74
CA PHE A 25 -1.73 -15.18 -10.10
C PHE A 25 -1.31 -16.48 -10.80
N MET A 26 -2.27 -17.13 -11.47
CA MET A 26 -1.95 -18.25 -12.36
C MET A 26 -1.29 -17.77 -13.65
N THR A 27 -1.84 -16.72 -14.25
CA THR A 27 -1.34 -16.11 -15.48
C THR A 27 -1.64 -14.62 -15.50
N ALA A 28 -0.84 -13.89 -16.27
CA ALA A 28 -1.07 -12.49 -16.55
C ALA A 28 -0.68 -12.15 -17.99
N ALA A 29 -1.43 -11.25 -18.61
CA ALA A 29 -1.13 -10.72 -19.93
C ALA A 29 -1.38 -9.22 -19.95
N PHE A 30 -0.40 -8.45 -20.45
CA PHE A 30 -0.55 -7.01 -20.65
C PHE A 30 -1.05 -6.73 -22.07
N GLN A 31 -1.93 -5.74 -22.22
CA GLN A 31 -2.31 -5.23 -23.54
C GLN A 31 -1.12 -4.61 -24.27
N HIS A 32 -0.28 -3.89 -23.53
CA HIS A 32 0.95 -3.27 -24.03
C HIS A 32 2.16 -3.79 -23.24
N SER A 33 3.29 -4.01 -23.90
CA SER A 33 4.52 -4.45 -23.23
C SER A 33 5.26 -3.32 -22.48
N THR A 34 4.80 -2.07 -22.60
CA THR A 34 5.39 -0.91 -21.92
C THR A 34 4.32 0.09 -21.50
N LEU A 35 4.64 0.94 -20.52
CA LEU A 35 3.93 2.18 -20.21
C LEU A 35 4.81 3.39 -20.46
N GLY A 36 4.28 4.40 -21.12
CA GLY A 36 4.92 5.70 -21.29
C GLY A 36 5.05 6.48 -19.97
N PRO A 37 5.82 7.57 -19.95
CA PRO A 37 5.88 8.50 -18.81
C PRO A 37 4.50 9.04 -18.41
N ALA A 38 4.32 9.36 -17.13
CA ALA A 38 3.10 9.97 -16.61
C ALA A 38 2.69 11.21 -17.40
N GLY A 39 1.41 11.31 -17.75
CA GLY A 39 0.85 12.41 -18.54
C GLY A 39 0.91 12.20 -20.06
N THR A 40 1.49 11.09 -20.52
CA THR A 40 1.44 10.69 -21.94
C THR A 40 0.23 9.78 -22.21
N PRO A 41 -0.31 9.73 -23.44
CA PRO A 41 -1.39 8.79 -23.77
C PRO A 41 -1.02 7.32 -23.53
N GLU A 42 0.27 6.99 -23.57
CA GLU A 42 0.79 5.65 -23.35
C GLU A 42 1.02 5.32 -21.88
N ASP A 43 0.75 6.24 -20.95
CA ASP A 43 0.96 6.04 -19.51
C ASP A 43 -0.02 5.06 -18.87
N THR A 44 -1.08 4.71 -19.61
CA THR A 44 -2.19 3.89 -19.15
C THR A 44 -2.36 2.66 -20.04
N SER A 45 -2.56 1.50 -19.41
CA SER A 45 -2.88 0.25 -20.10
C SER A 45 -3.70 -0.66 -19.19
N VAL A 46 -3.97 -1.89 -19.62
CA VAL A 46 -4.68 -2.90 -18.86
C VAL A 46 -3.84 -4.18 -18.77
N VAL A 47 -3.86 -4.79 -17.60
CA VAL A 47 -3.42 -6.16 -17.39
C VAL A 47 -4.61 -7.07 -17.11
N TYR A 48 -4.60 -8.25 -17.71
CA TYR A 48 -5.55 -9.31 -17.45
C TYR A 48 -4.93 -10.33 -16.52
N LEU A 49 -5.57 -10.58 -15.38
CA LEU A 49 -5.09 -11.47 -14.34
C LEU A 49 -6.02 -12.68 -14.20
N VAL A 50 -5.44 -13.86 -14.07
CA VAL A 50 -6.16 -15.11 -13.77
C VAL A 50 -5.78 -15.59 -12.37
N THR A 51 -6.78 -15.90 -11.56
CA THR A 51 -6.64 -16.30 -10.15
C THR A 51 -7.32 -17.66 -9.91
N ARG A 52 -6.93 -18.38 -8.85
CA ARG A 52 -7.42 -19.74 -8.53
C ARG A 52 -8.72 -19.73 -7.73
N GLY A 53 -9.87 -19.57 -8.40
CA GLY A 53 -11.17 -19.74 -7.73
C GLY A 53 -11.45 -18.75 -6.58
N HIS A 54 -10.59 -17.74 -6.41
CA HIS A 54 -10.75 -16.64 -5.46
C HIS A 54 -10.55 -15.32 -6.20
N GLY A 55 -11.24 -14.27 -5.73
CA GLY A 55 -11.19 -12.95 -6.38
C GLY A 55 -9.85 -12.24 -6.17
N LEU A 56 -9.60 -11.21 -6.99
CA LEU A 56 -8.35 -10.43 -7.02
C LEU A 56 -7.91 -9.96 -5.62
N ALA A 57 -8.83 -9.47 -4.78
CA ALA A 57 -8.49 -8.98 -3.45
C ALA A 57 -7.81 -10.03 -2.55
N LYS A 58 -8.12 -11.32 -2.72
CA LYS A 58 -7.49 -12.42 -1.98
C LYS A 58 -6.20 -12.93 -2.64
N SER A 59 -5.95 -12.55 -3.88
CA SER A 59 -4.74 -12.88 -4.64
C SER A 59 -3.64 -11.82 -4.49
N LEU A 60 -3.99 -10.63 -4.04
CA LEU A 60 -3.02 -9.55 -3.79
C LEU A 60 -2.28 -9.77 -2.47
N LEU A 61 -1.05 -9.26 -2.39
CA LEU A 61 -0.32 -9.21 -1.13
C LEU A 61 -1.10 -8.33 -0.13
N PRO A 62 -1.13 -8.71 1.16
CA PRO A 62 -1.76 -7.89 2.18
C PRO A 62 -1.06 -6.52 2.25
N THR A 63 -1.84 -5.45 2.19
CA THR A 63 -1.34 -4.09 2.46
C THR A 63 -0.89 -4.00 3.90
N LEU A 64 0.42 -3.85 4.11
CA LEU A 64 0.99 -3.57 5.42
C LEU A 64 0.76 -2.09 5.75
N SER A 65 -0.14 -1.82 6.70
CA SER A 65 -0.30 -0.48 7.25
C SER A 65 0.90 -0.11 8.13
N PRO A 66 1.43 1.12 8.07
CA PRO A 66 2.45 1.58 9.01
C PRO A 66 1.95 1.43 10.46
N ILE A 67 2.80 0.87 11.32
CA ILE A 67 2.51 0.78 12.76
C ILE A 67 2.64 2.18 13.36
N ASN A 68 1.56 2.69 13.98
CA ASN A 68 1.64 3.91 14.78
C ASN A 68 2.07 3.56 16.22
N ALA A 69 3.38 3.66 16.50
CA ALA A 69 3.94 3.35 17.80
C ALA A 69 3.48 4.29 18.93
N ALA A 70 3.00 5.49 18.60
CA ALA A 70 2.54 6.46 19.60
C ALA A 70 1.30 5.96 20.38
N LEU A 71 0.55 5.01 19.81
CA LEU A 71 -0.61 4.39 20.47
C LEU A 71 -0.24 3.54 21.69
N ASN A 72 1.03 3.12 21.81
CA ASN A 72 1.50 2.28 22.92
C ASN A 72 2.42 3.05 23.89
N LEU A 73 2.47 4.38 23.79
CA LEU A 73 3.18 5.19 24.76
C LEU A 73 2.37 5.24 26.06
N PRO A 74 2.99 4.98 27.23
CA PRO A 74 2.32 5.19 28.50
C PRO A 74 1.95 6.68 28.61
N SER A 75 0.71 6.97 29.00
CA SER A 75 0.29 8.35 29.28
C SER A 75 1.24 8.97 30.30
N PRO A 76 1.74 10.20 30.07
CA PRO A 76 2.59 10.87 31.04
C PRO A 76 1.80 11.01 32.35
N SER A 77 2.25 10.31 33.39
CA SER A 77 1.69 10.43 34.73
C SER A 77 1.90 11.86 35.22
N THR A 78 0.82 12.63 35.33
CA THR A 78 0.83 13.94 36.00
C THR A 78 1.37 13.75 37.42
N PRO A 79 2.46 14.42 37.81
CA PRO A 79 2.91 14.37 39.21
C PRO A 79 1.83 14.98 40.10
N ALA A 80 1.39 14.21 41.11
CA ALA A 80 0.41 14.66 42.10
C ALA A 80 0.92 15.94 42.80
N PRO A 81 0.04 16.93 43.07
CA PRO A 81 0.42 18.11 43.83
C PRO A 81 0.87 17.67 45.23
N LYS A 82 2.05 18.13 45.65
CA LYS A 82 2.52 17.91 47.02
C LYS A 82 1.76 18.85 47.95
N ASP A 83 0.80 18.30 48.69
CA ASP A 83 0.22 18.96 49.86
C ASP A 83 1.32 19.16 50.90
N GLY A 84 1.70 20.41 51.13
CA GLY A 84 2.71 20.77 52.11
C GLY A 84 2.66 22.24 52.48
N ALA A 85 1.88 22.58 53.51
CA ALA A 85 2.27 23.52 54.57
C ALA A 85 1.12 23.70 55.60
N ARG A 86 1.05 22.82 56.61
CA ARG A 86 0.52 23.21 57.92
C ARG A 86 1.66 23.89 58.68
N HIS A 87 1.57 25.21 58.84
CA HIS A 87 2.36 25.96 59.81
C HIS A 87 1.43 26.37 60.94
N GLU A 88 1.56 25.66 62.06
CA GLU A 88 0.98 26.00 63.35
C GLU A 88 1.77 27.20 63.94
N ARG A 89 1.05 28.18 64.46
CA ARG A 89 1.55 29.23 65.36
C ARG A 89 0.57 29.38 66.50
#